data_AF-A0A7V2AIQ1-F1
#
_entry.id   AF-A0A7V2AIQ1-F1
#
_cell.length_a   1.000
_cell.length_b   1.000
_cell.length_c   1.000
_cell.angle_alpha   90.00
_cell.angle_beta   90.00
_cell.angle_gamma   90.00
#
_symmetry.space_group_name_H-M   'P 1'
#
loop_
_entity.id
_entity.type
_entity.pdbx_description
1 polymer ?
#
loop_
_entity_poly.entity_id
_entity_poly.type
_entity_poly.pdbx_seq_one_letter_code
_entity_poly.pdbx_strand_id
1 'polypeptide(L)' 'KQLTNVRASGTDDAIRLTPPKRMSLEEAVAYIDNDELVEVTPNNVRLRKRLLNPHDRKRESRAKEKLG' A
#
# COMPACT_ATOMS: atom_id res chain seq x y z
N LYS A 1 2.02 1.51 13.55
CA LYS A 1 1.83 1.23 15.00
C LYS A 1 0.95 2.33 15.56
N GLN A 2 -0.31 2.03 15.89
CA GLN A 2 -1.17 2.96 16.63
C GLN A 2 -0.48 3.24 17.97
N LEU A 3 -0.15 4.50 18.27
CA LEU A 3 0.50 4.85 19.53
C LEU A 3 -0.52 4.78 20.67
N THR A 4 -0.25 3.92 21.65
CA THR A 4 -1.02 3.77 22.88
C THR A 4 -0.77 4.96 23.81
N ASN A 5 -1.51 6.04 23.60
CA ASN A 5 -1.70 7.10 24.60
C ASN A 5 -3.21 7.26 24.86
N VAL A 6 -3.88 6.20 25.29
CA VAL A 6 -5.26 6.28 25.80
C VAL A 6 -5.16 6.37 27.33
N ARG A 7 -5.17 7.59 27.87
CA ARG A 7 -5.37 7.84 29.29
C ARG A 7 -6.88 7.93 29.56
N ALA A 8 -7.35 6.99 30.38
CA ALA A 8 -8.47 7.07 31.32
C ALA A 8 -9.71 7.90 30.92
N SER A 9 -10.79 7.20 30.59
CA SER A 9 -12.18 7.42 31.03
C SER A 9 -13.10 6.83 29.97
N GLY A 10 -13.97 5.91 30.38
CA GLY A 10 -14.74 5.04 29.49
C GLY A 10 -15.39 5.73 28.27
N THR A 11 -14.98 5.28 27.09
CA THR A 11 -15.88 5.06 25.96
C THR A 11 -15.44 3.74 25.33
N ASP A 12 -16.34 2.76 25.33
CA ASP A 12 -16.19 1.54 24.53
C ASP A 12 -16.50 1.91 23.07
N ASP A 13 -15.64 2.75 22.48
CA ASP A 13 -15.74 3.15 21.09
C ASP A 13 -15.30 1.97 20.25
N ALA A 14 -16.26 1.11 19.90
CA ALA A 14 -16.07 0.06 18.92
C ALA A 14 -15.43 0.66 17.66
N ILE A 15 -14.24 0.19 17.30
CA ILE A 15 -13.47 0.69 16.15
C ILE A 15 -14.31 0.50 14.88
N ARG A 16 -14.86 1.60 14.35
CA ARG A 16 -15.57 1.60 13.06
C ARG A 16 -14.56 1.75 11.93
N LEU A 17 -14.41 0.69 11.12
CA LEU A 17 -13.58 0.71 9.92
C LEU A 17 -14.39 1.22 8.72
N THR A 18 -13.85 2.20 8.00
CA THR A 18 -14.42 2.61 6.71
C THR A 18 -14.30 1.44 5.72
N PRO A 19 -15.33 1.18 4.88
CA PRO A 19 -15.26 0.13 3.87
C PRO A 19 -14.05 0.31 2.93
N PRO A 20 -13.36 -0.77 2.56
CA PRO A 20 -12.24 -0.68 1.63
C PRO A 20 -12.72 -0.35 0.22
N LYS A 21 -11.92 0.42 -0.53
CA LYS A 21 -12.15 0.62 -1.96
C LYS A 21 -11.85 -0.68 -2.69
N ARG A 22 -12.85 -1.24 -3.35
CA ARG A 22 -12.68 -2.36 -4.28
C ARG A 22 -12.31 -1.80 -5.64
N MET A 23 -11.22 -2.29 -6.22
CA MET A 23 -10.78 -1.92 -7.56
C MET A 23 -11.02 -3.09 -8.51
N SER A 24 -11.52 -2.81 -9.72
CA SER A 24 -11.52 -3.77 -10.82
C SER A 24 -10.09 -4.00 -11.34
N LEU A 25 -9.90 -4.98 -12.23
CA LEU A 25 -8.60 -5.21 -12.86
C LEU A 25 -8.17 -4.01 -13.71
N GLU A 26 -9.10 -3.44 -14.46
CA GLU A 26 -8.90 -2.29 -15.32
C GLU A 26 -8.54 -1.05 -14.50
N GLU A 27 -9.25 -0.82 -13.40
CA GLU A 27 -8.94 0.27 -12.46
C GLU A 27 -7.56 0.09 -11.82
N ALA A 28 -7.19 -1.14 -11.45
CA ALA A 28 -5.88 -1.44 -10.87
C ALA A 28 -4.74 -1.20 -11.88
N VAL A 29 -4.92 -1.58 -13.15
CA VAL A 29 -3.95 -1.35 -14.22
C VAL A 29 -3.80 0.15 -14.53
N ALA A 30 -4.89 0.90 -14.52
CA ALA A 30 -4.86 2.35 -14.72
C ALA A 30 -4.25 3.11 -13.53
N TYR A 31 -4.22 2.49 -12.34
CA TYR A 31 -3.75 3.13 -11.11
C TYR A 31 -2.23 3.00 -10.87
N ILE A 32 -1.59 1.93 -11.36
CA ILE A 32 -0.18 1.65 -11.03
C ILE A 32 0.83 2.57 -11.73
N ASP A 33 1.94 2.83 -11.04
CA ASP A 33 3.12 3.49 -11.59
C ASP A 33 4.19 2.51 -12.13
N ASN A 34 5.23 3.04 -12.78
CA ASN A 34 6.35 2.27 -13.35
C ASN A 34 7.16 1.44 -12.33
N ASP A 35 7.07 1.73 -11.02
CA ASP A 35 7.71 0.96 -9.96
C ASP A 35 6.74 0.02 -9.23
N GLU A 36 5.53 -0.15 -9.75
CA GLU A 36 4.45 -0.96 -9.21
C GLU A 36 4.02 -2.07 -10.17
N LEU A 37 3.30 -3.05 -9.64
CA LEU A 37 2.79 -4.21 -10.36
C LEU A 37 1.40 -4.55 -9.84
N VAL A 38 0.55 -5.02 -10.75
CA VAL A 38 -0.73 -5.68 -10.43
C VAL A 38 -0.50 -7.18 -10.37
N GLU A 39 -0.71 -7.77 -9.19
CA GLU A 39 -0.67 -9.22 -9.00
C GLU A 39 -2.07 -9.79 -9.19
N VAL A 40 -2.22 -10.66 -10.20
CA VAL A 40 -3.50 -11.25 -10.58
C VAL A 40 -3.50 -12.74 -10.25
N THR A 41 -4.54 -13.16 -9.53
CA THR A 41 -4.87 -14.57 -9.26
C THR A 41 -6.33 -14.79 -9.65
N PRO A 42 -6.80 -16.03 -9.86
CA PRO A 42 -8.18 -16.28 -10.28
C PRO A 42 -9.26 -15.62 -9.40
N ASN A 43 -8.98 -15.46 -8.11
CA ASN A 43 -9.92 -14.94 -7.14
C ASN A 43 -9.61 -13.53 -6.64
N ASN A 44 -8.39 -13.00 -6.89
CA ASN A 44 -7.95 -11.75 -6.29
C ASN A 44 -7.05 -10.94 -7.23
N VAL A 45 -7.20 -9.63 -7.14
CA VAL A 45 -6.31 -8.63 -7.74
C VAL A 45 -5.68 -7.82 -6.61
N ARG A 46 -4.34 -7.69 -6.61
CA ARG A 46 -3.60 -6.97 -5.57
C ARG A 46 -2.60 -5.99 -6.18
N LEU A 47 -2.45 -4.83 -5.55
CA LEU A 47 -1.42 -3.85 -5.90
C LEU A 47 -0.16 -4.09 -5.05
N ARG A 48 1.01 -4.00 -5.67
CA ARG A 48 2.29 -4.15 -4.97
C ARG A 48 3.40 -3.35 -5.64
N LYS A 49 4.44 -3.02 -4.89
CA LYS A 49 5.68 -2.48 -5.46
C LYS A 49 6.47 -3.58 -6.17
N ARG A 50 7.15 -3.21 -7.25
CA ARG A 50 8.09 -4.08 -7.96
C ARG A 50 9.21 -4.56 -7.04
N LEU A 51 9.76 -3.63 -6.24
CA LEU A 51 10.65 -3.94 -5.13
C LEU A 51 9.87 -3.89 -3.81
N LEU A 52 9.65 -5.06 -3.21
CA LEU A 52 8.93 -5.14 -1.92
C LEU A 52 9.71 -4.50 -0.77
N ASN A 53 11.02 -4.76 -0.72
CA ASN A 53 11.87 -4.27 0.35
C ASN A 53 12.04 -2.74 0.23
N PRO A 54 11.69 -1.96 1.28
CA PRO A 54 11.89 -0.51 1.29
C PRO A 54 13.34 -0.07 1.05
N HIS A 55 14.32 -0.84 1.54
CA HIS A 55 15.73 -0.51 1.35
C HIS A 55 16.16 -0.64 -0.12
N ASP A 56 15.69 -1.68 -0.80
CA ASP A 56 15.98 -1.89 -2.22
C ASP A 56 15.31 -0.80 -3.08
N ARG A 57 14.09 -0.38 -2.73
CA ARG A 57 13.43 0.78 -3.38
C ARG A 57 14.25 2.05 -3.26
N LYS A 58 14.74 2.37 -2.06
CA LYS A 58 15.56 3.57 -1.83
C LYS A 58 16.90 3.51 -2.57
N ARG A 59 17.47 2.32 -2.73
CA ARG A 59 18.69 2.11 -3.52
C ARG A 59 18.42 2.34 -5.00
N GLU A 60 17.33 1.78 -5.54
CA GLU A 60 16.95 1.95 -6.94
C GLU A 60 16.62 3.40 -7.29
N SER A 61 15.88 4.11 -6.43
CA SER A 61 15.51 5.52 -6.67
C SER A 61 16.75 6.41 -6.80
N ARG A 62 17.74 6.22 -5.91
CA ARG A 62 19.03 6.94 -5.95
C ARG A 62 19.88 6.56 -7.16
N ALA A 63 19.81 5.31 -7.61
CA ALA A 63 20.53 4.87 -8.81
C ALA A 63 19.95 5.51 -10.07
N LYS A 64 18.61 5.59 -10.17
CA LYS A 64 17.92 6.31 -11.27
C LYS A 64 18.25 7.80 -11.28
N GLU A 65 18.27 8.46 -10.12
CA GLU A 65 18.62 9.88 -9.98
C GLU A 65 20.05 10.19 -10.46
N LYS A 66 20.99 9.25 -10.33
CA LYS A 66 22.37 9.43 -10.79
C LYS A 66 22.58 9.16 -12.28
N LEU A 67 21.63 8.48 -12.93
CA LEU A 67 21.72 8.07 -14.33
C LEU A 67 20.99 9.05 -15.27
N GLY A 68 20.05 9.83 -14.74
CA GLY A 68 19.46 10.99 -15.41
C GLY A 68 20.27 12.25 -15.18
#